data_AF-A0A8H5I852-F1
#
_entry.id   AF-A0A8H5I852-F1
#
_cell.length_a   1.000
_cell.length_b   1.000
_cell.length_c   1.000
_cell.angle_alpha   90.00
_cell.angle_beta   90.00
_cell.angle_gamma   90.00
#
_symmetry.space_group_name_H-M   'P 1'
#
loop_
_entity.id
_entity.type
_entity.pdbx_description
1 polymer ?
#
loop_
_entity_poly.entity_id
_entity_poly.type
_entity_poly.pdbx_seq_one_letter_code
_entity_poly.pdbx_strand_id
1 'polypeptide(L)'
;MRRLPPDDSRVLTEYQGIIAEAQFQKTVLERRHPGKQGFKLEVLTWLDLFSPKTWRRTAVGCGILFFQQFSGINAFIYYAPTLFQSLGQSEEMSLTMSGIFNVLQLVAVGVCFFIIDRVGRRPLAIFGGVGGAVSWGTMAILVGIFSHDWKANAAAGWGCVAMAFIFILCYGVSYSPLGWALPSEVFPSATRSKGVALSTATCWICNFIVGVITPPMLESIGFGTYVFYGSWCAIAAAWAYFLVPETKGRSLEEMDQVFGDNSGQEEKEILKATAAQARSAGNPIHHV
;
A
#
# COMPACT_ATOMS: atom_id res chain seq x y z
N MET A 1 -15.48 -20.42 -15.17
CA MET A 1 -16.04 -21.29 -14.10
C MET A 1 -17.54 -21.10 -13.89
N ARG A 2 -18.11 -19.88 -13.93
CA ARG A 2 -19.55 -19.59 -13.74
C ARG A 2 -20.57 -20.17 -14.77
N ARG A 3 -20.14 -21.02 -15.71
CA ARG A 3 -21.01 -21.67 -16.73
C ARG A 3 -20.70 -23.17 -16.93
N LEU A 4 -19.91 -23.76 -16.04
CA LEU A 4 -19.57 -25.20 -16.13
C LEU A 4 -20.60 -26.03 -15.36
N PRO A 5 -20.87 -27.28 -15.77
CA PRO A 5 -21.71 -28.21 -15.02
C PRO A 5 -21.17 -28.41 -13.60
N PRO A 6 -22.04 -28.69 -12.60
CA PRO A 6 -21.64 -28.95 -11.22
C PRO A 6 -20.60 -30.09 -11.08
N ASP A 7 -20.61 -31.05 -12.01
CA ASP A 7 -19.74 -32.23 -12.00
C ASP A 7 -18.39 -32.00 -12.70
N ASP A 8 -18.12 -30.77 -13.17
CA ASP A 8 -16.82 -30.47 -13.79
C ASP A 8 -15.71 -30.55 -12.73
N SER A 9 -14.70 -31.37 -13.01
CA SER A 9 -13.48 -31.56 -12.21
C SER A 9 -12.87 -30.25 -11.67
N ARG A 10 -12.97 -29.14 -12.40
CA ARG A 10 -12.45 -27.83 -11.97
C ARG A 10 -13.31 -27.20 -10.88
N VAL A 11 -14.63 -27.35 -10.99
CA VAL A 11 -15.60 -26.85 -10.00
C VAL A 11 -15.48 -27.66 -8.70
N LEU A 12 -15.35 -28.99 -8.81
CA LEU A 12 -15.07 -29.84 -7.65
C LEU A 12 -13.73 -29.49 -6.98
N THR A 13 -12.67 -29.25 -7.76
CA THR A 13 -11.36 -28.87 -7.21
C THR A 13 -11.43 -27.53 -6.46
N GLU A 14 -12.11 -26.54 -7.04
CA GLU A 14 -12.32 -25.23 -6.39
C GLU A 14 -13.16 -25.36 -5.10
N TYR A 15 -14.24 -26.14 -5.15
CA TYR A 15 -15.10 -26.40 -4.00
C TYR A 15 -14.33 -27.08 -2.85
N GLN A 16 -13.55 -28.12 -3.17
CA GLN A 16 -12.69 -28.80 -2.20
C GLN A 16 -11.63 -27.86 -1.61
N GLY A 17 -11.07 -26.97 -2.44
CA GLY A 17 -10.16 -25.92 -1.99
C GLY A 17 -10.81 -24.96 -0.98
N ILE A 18 -12.03 -24.50 -1.25
CA ILE A 18 -12.79 -23.61 -0.35
C ILE A 18 -13.08 -24.30 0.99
N ILE A 19 -13.49 -25.57 0.98
CA ILE A 19 -13.72 -26.34 2.22
C ILE A 19 -12.43 -26.47 3.01
N ALA A 20 -11.31 -26.81 2.35
CA ALA A 20 -10.02 -26.97 3.00
C ALA A 20 -9.55 -25.66 3.65
N GLU A 21 -9.68 -24.53 2.94
CA GLU A 21 -9.36 -23.19 3.47
C GLU A 21 -10.25 -22.85 4.67
N ALA A 22 -11.56 -23.11 4.59
CA ALA A 22 -12.50 -22.85 5.68
C ALA A 22 -12.21 -23.69 6.94
N GLN A 23 -11.87 -24.97 6.74
CA GLN A 23 -11.45 -25.86 7.83
C GLN A 23 -10.15 -25.38 8.46
N PHE A 24 -9.17 -25.00 7.64
CA PHE A 24 -7.90 -24.46 8.11
C PHE A 24 -8.10 -23.21 8.97
N GLN A 25 -8.85 -22.21 8.48
CA GLN A 25 -9.16 -20.99 9.23
C GLN A 25 -9.82 -21.31 10.58
N LYS A 26 -10.77 -22.24 10.60
CA LYS A 26 -11.44 -22.69 11.83
C LYS A 26 -10.46 -23.34 12.81
N THR A 27 -9.58 -24.23 12.34
CA THR A 27 -8.56 -24.86 13.19
C THR A 27 -7.56 -23.85 13.75
N VAL A 28 -7.14 -22.86 12.95
CA VAL A 28 -6.25 -21.79 13.41
C VAL A 28 -6.91 -20.96 14.51
N LEU A 29 -8.18 -20.58 14.32
CA LEU A 29 -8.97 -19.84 15.31
C LEU A 29 -9.13 -20.63 16.62
N GLU A 30 -9.48 -21.91 16.54
CA GLU A 30 -9.65 -22.78 17.71
C GLU A 30 -8.34 -22.98 18.47
N ARG A 31 -7.20 -23.09 17.78
CA ARG A 31 -5.88 -23.20 18.42
C ARG A 31 -5.42 -21.89 19.05
N ARG A 32 -5.64 -20.74 18.39
CA ARG A 32 -5.23 -19.43 18.92
C ARG A 32 -6.11 -18.96 20.07
N HIS A 33 -7.41 -19.22 20.00
CA HIS A 33 -8.41 -18.73 20.96
C HIS A 33 -9.36 -19.86 21.41
N PRO A 34 -8.87 -20.85 22.18
CA PRO A 34 -9.67 -22.01 22.58
C PRO A 34 -10.89 -21.60 23.41
N GLY A 35 -12.07 -22.09 23.01
CA GLY A 35 -13.33 -21.87 23.74
C GLY A 35 -13.88 -20.44 23.69
N LYS A 36 -13.32 -19.55 22.86
CA LYS A 36 -13.83 -18.19 22.65
C LYS A 36 -14.80 -18.18 21.47
N GLN A 37 -15.99 -17.61 21.66
CA GLN A 37 -17.02 -17.51 20.63
C GLN A 37 -17.65 -16.12 20.57
N GLY A 38 -18.28 -15.80 19.44
CA GLY A 38 -19.00 -14.55 19.22
C GLY A 38 -18.10 -13.31 19.23
N PHE A 39 -18.60 -12.20 19.75
CA PHE A 39 -17.92 -10.91 19.74
C PHE A 39 -16.51 -10.92 20.37
N LYS A 40 -16.31 -11.72 21.43
CA LYS A 40 -14.99 -11.83 22.08
C LYS A 40 -13.93 -12.44 21.16
N LEU A 41 -14.31 -13.42 20.33
CA LEU A 41 -13.40 -14.02 19.36
C LEU A 41 -13.01 -12.99 18.30
N GLU A 42 -13.98 -12.21 17.80
CA GLU A 42 -13.70 -11.14 16.84
C GLU A 42 -12.72 -10.11 17.41
N VAL A 43 -12.97 -9.57 18.60
CA VAL A 43 -12.03 -8.61 19.23
C VAL A 43 -10.62 -9.19 19.36
N LEU A 44 -10.50 -10.44 19.82
CA LEU A 44 -9.19 -11.08 19.98
C LEU A 44 -8.45 -11.24 18.66
N THR A 45 -9.15 -11.62 17.59
CA THR A 45 -8.53 -11.75 16.26
C THR A 45 -8.12 -10.42 15.63
N TRP A 46 -8.76 -9.30 16.00
CA TRP A 46 -8.28 -7.96 15.64
C TRP A 46 -7.06 -7.56 16.47
N LEU A 47 -7.05 -7.89 17.77
CA LEU A 47 -5.89 -7.68 18.65
C LEU A 47 -4.68 -8.52 18.25
N ASP A 48 -4.90 -9.70 17.63
CA ASP A 48 -3.83 -10.53 17.08
C ASP A 48 -3.00 -9.80 16.02
N LEU A 49 -3.52 -8.77 15.34
CA LEU A 49 -2.73 -7.95 14.40
C LEU A 49 -1.67 -7.10 15.12
N PHE A 50 -1.89 -6.79 16.38
CA PHE A 50 -0.99 -5.97 17.20
C PHE A 50 -0.16 -6.81 18.17
N SER A 51 -0.20 -8.14 18.05
CA SER A 51 0.61 -9.02 18.88
C SER A 51 2.12 -8.81 18.61
N PRO A 52 3.00 -9.10 19.58
CA PRO A 52 4.45 -8.99 19.41
C PRO A 52 5.01 -9.77 18.21
N LYS A 53 4.29 -10.78 17.71
CA LYS A 53 4.68 -11.58 16.55
C LYS A 53 4.31 -10.94 15.20
N THR A 54 3.24 -10.14 15.15
CA THR A 54 2.60 -9.67 13.91
C THR A 54 2.62 -8.15 13.76
N TRP A 55 2.93 -7.40 14.83
CA TRP A 55 2.91 -5.94 14.80
C TRP A 55 3.82 -5.34 13.72
N ARG A 56 4.98 -5.95 13.44
CA ARG A 56 5.90 -5.51 12.37
C ARG A 56 5.25 -5.62 11.00
N ARG A 57 4.52 -6.71 10.75
CA ARG A 57 3.77 -6.93 9.51
C ARG A 57 2.65 -5.90 9.37
N THR A 58 1.92 -5.65 10.45
CA THR A 58 0.87 -4.63 10.51
C THR A 58 1.44 -3.22 10.29
N ALA A 59 2.59 -2.91 10.87
CA ALA A 59 3.28 -1.63 10.68
C ALA A 59 3.73 -1.42 9.23
N VAL A 60 4.20 -2.47 8.55
CA VAL A 60 4.56 -2.41 7.12
C VAL A 60 3.32 -2.25 6.25
N GLY A 61 2.28 -3.07 6.45
CA GLY A 61 1.04 -3.05 5.67
C GLY A 61 0.24 -1.75 5.83
N CYS A 62 0.07 -1.26 7.06
CA CYS A 62 -0.62 0.01 7.29
C CYS A 62 0.29 1.21 6.94
N GLY A 63 1.59 1.09 7.21
CA GLY A 63 2.57 2.15 6.95
C GLY A 63 2.71 2.47 5.47
N ILE A 64 2.74 1.47 4.58
CA ILE A 64 2.89 1.75 3.14
C ILE A 64 1.71 2.57 2.60
N LEU A 65 0.48 2.26 3.02
CA LEU A 65 -0.72 3.00 2.64
C LEU A 65 -0.80 4.37 3.34
N PHE A 66 -0.38 4.47 4.60
CA PHE A 66 -0.23 5.75 5.30
C PHE A 66 0.71 6.70 4.52
N PHE A 67 1.94 6.26 4.23
CA PHE A 67 2.93 7.07 3.51
C PHE A 67 2.53 7.33 2.07
N GLN A 68 1.80 6.41 1.43
CA GLN A 68 1.23 6.63 0.12
C GLN A 68 0.31 7.87 0.12
N GLN A 69 -0.60 8.00 1.10
CA GLN A 69 -1.50 9.14 1.17
C GLN A 69 -0.78 10.43 1.62
N PHE A 70 0.09 10.33 2.63
CA PHE A 70 0.86 11.47 3.15
C PHE A 70 1.98 11.94 2.22
N SER A 71 2.25 11.23 1.12
CA SER A 71 3.14 11.71 0.04
C SER A 71 2.59 12.94 -0.71
N GLY A 72 1.31 13.27 -0.52
CA GLY A 72 0.66 14.41 -1.18
C GLY A 72 0.04 14.09 -2.54
N ILE A 73 -0.06 12.81 -2.93
CA ILE A 73 -0.68 12.42 -4.20
C ILE A 73 -2.12 12.94 -4.34
N ASN A 74 -2.92 12.90 -3.27
CA ASN A 74 -4.32 13.35 -3.33
C ASN A 74 -4.45 14.86 -3.50
N ALA A 75 -3.46 15.63 -3.02
CA ALA A 75 -3.43 17.07 -3.26
C ALA A 75 -3.39 17.35 -4.77
N PHE A 76 -2.58 16.60 -5.53
CA PHE A 76 -2.59 16.68 -6.99
C PHE A 76 -3.86 16.11 -7.61
N ILE A 77 -4.38 14.96 -7.15
CA ILE A 77 -5.59 14.38 -7.73
C ILE A 77 -6.78 15.35 -7.63
N TYR A 78 -6.95 16.03 -6.49
CA TYR A 78 -8.10 16.92 -6.27
C TYR A 78 -7.84 18.35 -6.73
N TYR A 79 -6.61 18.82 -6.60
CA TYR A 79 -6.28 20.24 -6.73
C TYR A 79 -5.14 20.54 -7.70
N ALA A 80 -4.75 19.61 -8.58
CA ALA A 80 -3.69 19.85 -9.57
C ALA A 80 -3.86 21.15 -10.37
N PRO A 81 -5.03 21.48 -10.95
CA PRO A 81 -5.20 22.75 -11.65
C PRO A 81 -4.95 23.95 -10.74
N THR A 82 -5.50 23.94 -9.53
CA THR A 82 -5.31 25.00 -8.52
C THR A 82 -3.85 25.14 -8.10
N LEU A 83 -3.14 24.02 -7.91
CA LEU A 83 -1.72 23.98 -7.60
C LEU A 83 -0.90 24.60 -8.75
N PHE A 84 -1.15 24.22 -10.00
CA PHE A 84 -0.45 24.82 -11.14
C PHE A 84 -0.76 26.31 -11.31
N GLN A 85 -2.00 26.74 -11.07
CA GLN A 85 -2.37 28.16 -11.06
C GLN A 85 -1.64 28.93 -9.95
N SER A 86 -1.50 28.35 -8.76
CA SER A 86 -0.72 28.95 -7.65
C SER A 86 0.76 29.14 -7.98
N LEU A 87 1.27 28.41 -8.97
CA LEU A 87 2.63 28.51 -9.50
C LEU A 87 2.73 29.52 -10.66
N GLY A 88 1.70 30.34 -10.86
CA GLY A 88 1.66 31.41 -11.87
C GLY A 88 1.28 30.94 -13.27
N GLN A 89 0.75 29.73 -13.44
CA GLN A 89 0.29 29.23 -14.74
C GLN A 89 -1.12 29.73 -15.08
N SER A 90 -1.42 29.87 -16.38
CA SER A 90 -2.77 30.21 -16.83
C SER A 90 -3.75 29.07 -16.54
N GLU A 91 -5.04 29.37 -16.50
CA GLU A 91 -6.10 28.38 -16.26
C GLU A 91 -6.10 27.26 -17.30
N GLU A 92 -6.05 27.61 -18.59
CA GLU A 92 -6.01 26.65 -19.71
C GLU A 92 -4.76 25.76 -19.66
N MET A 93 -3.60 26.35 -19.37
CA MET A 93 -2.35 25.60 -19.24
C MET A 93 -2.38 24.67 -18.02
N SER A 94 -2.94 25.13 -16.90
CA SER A 94 -3.04 24.33 -15.67
C SER A 94 -3.94 23.10 -15.84
N LEU A 95 -5.04 23.24 -16.59
CA LEU A 95 -5.90 22.11 -16.97
C LEU A 95 -5.14 21.12 -17.88
N THR A 96 -4.41 21.63 -18.87
CA THR A 96 -3.60 20.81 -19.78
C THR A 96 -2.51 20.05 -19.01
N MET A 97 -1.78 20.72 -18.11
CA MET A 97 -0.76 20.13 -17.26
C MET A 97 -1.33 19.07 -16.32
N SER A 98 -2.53 19.29 -15.76
CA SER A 98 -3.24 18.28 -14.97
C SER A 98 -3.57 17.03 -15.79
N GLY A 99 -3.99 17.21 -17.05
CA GLY A 99 -4.17 16.10 -17.99
C GLY A 99 -2.86 15.32 -18.22
N ILE A 100 -1.77 16.03 -18.52
CA ILE A 100 -0.44 15.43 -18.72
C ILE A 100 0.02 14.70 -17.45
N PHE A 101 -0.17 15.28 -16.28
CA PHE A 101 0.17 14.67 -14.99
C PHE A 101 -0.48 13.29 -14.82
N ASN A 102 -1.78 13.19 -15.14
CA ASN A 102 -2.51 11.92 -15.07
C ASN A 102 -2.03 10.90 -16.14
N VAL A 103 -1.70 11.36 -17.34
CA VAL A 103 -1.12 10.48 -18.38
C VAL A 103 0.25 9.95 -17.95
N LEU A 104 1.10 10.80 -17.37
CA LEU A 104 2.40 10.39 -16.83
C LEU A 104 2.23 9.37 -15.70
N GLN A 105 1.24 9.56 -14.84
CA GLN A 105 0.90 8.58 -13.81
C GLN A 105 0.57 7.21 -14.42
N LEU A 106 -0.29 7.17 -15.44
CA LEU A 106 -0.67 5.94 -16.12
C LEU A 106 0.54 5.23 -16.73
N VAL A 107 1.41 5.97 -17.41
CA VAL A 107 2.64 5.43 -18.00
C VAL A 107 3.58 4.90 -16.93
N ALA A 108 3.79 5.65 -15.83
CA ALA A 108 4.66 5.23 -14.74
C ALA A 108 4.17 3.95 -14.05
N VAL A 109 2.87 3.84 -13.79
CA VAL A 109 2.28 2.62 -13.24
C VAL A 109 2.43 1.44 -14.21
N GLY A 110 2.23 1.69 -15.52
CA GLY A 110 2.48 0.72 -16.58
C GLY A 110 3.91 0.18 -16.57
N VAL A 111 4.91 1.07 -16.45
CA VAL A 111 6.32 0.69 -16.31
C VAL A 111 6.55 -0.10 -15.02
N CYS A 112 5.90 0.27 -13.92
CA CYS A 112 6.05 -0.41 -12.65
C CYS A 112 5.76 -1.91 -12.73
N PHE A 113 4.72 -2.30 -13.47
CA PHE A 113 4.35 -3.71 -13.62
C PHE A 113 5.48 -4.58 -14.18
N PHE A 114 6.35 -4.01 -15.04
CA PHE A 114 7.48 -4.75 -15.62
C PHE A 114 8.73 -4.78 -14.74
N ILE A 115 8.86 -3.83 -13.80
CA ILE A 115 10.06 -3.67 -12.97
C ILE A 115 9.88 -4.15 -11.54
N ILE A 116 8.64 -4.19 -11.00
CA ILE A 116 8.37 -4.47 -9.57
C ILE A 116 8.92 -5.82 -9.13
N ASP A 117 8.81 -6.84 -9.97
CA ASP A 117 9.34 -8.17 -9.69
C ASP A 117 10.84 -8.29 -9.94
N ARG A 118 11.43 -7.40 -10.75
CA ARG A 118 12.88 -7.38 -11.01
C ARG A 118 13.65 -6.57 -9.98
N VAL A 119 13.14 -5.43 -9.56
CA VAL A 119 13.81 -4.50 -8.63
C VAL A 119 13.54 -4.89 -7.19
N GLY A 120 12.33 -5.36 -6.88
CA GLY A 120 11.89 -5.63 -5.52
C GLY A 120 11.16 -4.46 -4.89
N ARG A 121 10.52 -4.70 -3.74
CA ARG A 121 9.57 -3.75 -3.14
C ARG A 121 10.29 -2.70 -2.29
N ARG A 122 11.34 -3.09 -1.55
CA ARG A 122 12.06 -2.15 -0.66
C ARG A 122 12.81 -1.05 -1.43
N PRO A 123 13.61 -1.36 -2.48
CA PRO A 123 14.27 -0.32 -3.28
C PRO A 123 13.30 0.62 -3.96
N LEU A 124 12.15 0.12 -4.43
CA LEU A 124 11.11 0.96 -5.04
C LEU A 124 10.47 1.90 -4.02
N ALA A 125 10.18 1.44 -2.80
CA ALA A 125 9.68 2.30 -1.73
C ALA A 125 10.70 3.42 -1.38
N ILE A 126 11.98 3.07 -1.24
CA ILE A 126 13.03 4.06 -0.96
C ILE A 126 13.15 5.06 -2.12
N PHE A 127 13.18 4.57 -3.36
CA PHE A 127 13.25 5.42 -4.55
C PHE A 127 12.08 6.39 -4.64
N GLY A 128 10.86 5.91 -4.39
CA GLY A 128 9.67 6.74 -4.35
C GLY A 128 9.74 7.83 -3.29
N GLY A 129 10.24 7.48 -2.10
CA GLY A 129 10.30 8.41 -0.97
C GLY A 129 11.35 9.49 -1.19
N VAL A 130 12.54 9.10 -1.68
CA VAL A 130 13.62 10.04 -2.02
C VAL A 130 13.20 10.91 -3.21
N GLY A 131 12.65 10.31 -4.27
CA GLY A 131 12.18 11.05 -5.45
C GLY A 131 11.07 12.05 -5.08
N GLY A 132 10.17 11.67 -4.19
CA GLY A 132 9.14 12.56 -3.66
C GLY A 132 9.71 13.67 -2.78
N ALA A 133 10.65 13.35 -1.88
CA ALA A 133 11.29 14.34 -1.01
C ALA A 133 12.08 15.39 -1.81
N VAL A 134 12.82 14.96 -2.84
CA VAL A 134 13.55 15.87 -3.73
C VAL A 134 12.59 16.74 -4.53
N SER A 135 11.52 16.17 -5.08
CA SER A 135 10.57 16.92 -5.90
C SER A 135 9.83 17.97 -5.06
N TRP A 136 9.20 17.56 -3.96
CA TRP A 136 8.48 18.46 -3.05
C TRP A 136 9.43 19.46 -2.37
N GLY A 137 10.63 19.04 -1.99
CA GLY A 137 11.64 19.92 -1.39
C GLY A 137 12.13 20.98 -2.37
N THR A 138 12.34 20.62 -3.63
CA THR A 138 12.71 21.59 -4.67
C THR A 138 11.57 22.57 -4.94
N MET A 139 10.32 22.09 -5.02
CA MET A 139 9.15 22.96 -5.14
C MET A 139 9.02 23.90 -3.94
N ALA A 140 9.24 23.42 -2.72
CA ALA A 140 9.22 24.25 -1.52
C ALA A 140 10.25 25.40 -1.58
N ILE A 141 11.47 25.13 -2.04
CA ILE A 141 12.51 26.14 -2.20
C ILE A 141 12.11 27.16 -3.27
N LEU A 142 11.66 26.69 -4.44
CA LEU A 142 11.29 27.57 -5.55
C LEU A 142 10.08 28.46 -5.19
N VAL A 143 9.05 27.90 -4.56
CA VAL A 143 7.88 28.66 -4.09
C VAL A 143 8.28 29.60 -2.96
N GLY A 144 9.12 29.18 -2.02
CA GLY A 144 9.58 30.03 -0.92
C GLY A 144 10.36 31.26 -1.37
N ILE A 145 11.13 31.17 -2.46
CA ILE A 145 11.95 32.28 -2.98
C ILE A 145 11.18 33.14 -3.99
N PHE A 146 10.40 32.53 -4.88
CA PHE A 146 9.88 33.21 -6.08
C PHE A 146 8.36 33.47 -6.07
N SER A 147 7.64 33.04 -5.03
CA SER A 147 6.18 33.21 -4.94
C SER A 147 5.69 34.67 -4.96
N HIS A 148 6.55 35.64 -4.63
CA HIS A 148 6.20 37.06 -4.61
C HIS A 148 5.99 37.65 -6.01
N ASP A 149 6.66 37.12 -7.06
CA ASP A 149 6.49 37.59 -8.43
C ASP A 149 6.78 36.49 -9.46
N TRP A 150 5.75 35.71 -9.78
CA TRP A 150 5.82 34.69 -10.83
C TRP A 150 5.95 35.27 -12.24
N LYS A 151 5.54 36.53 -12.48
CA LYS A 151 5.65 37.15 -13.82
C LYS A 151 7.11 37.48 -14.15
N ALA A 152 7.88 37.93 -13.17
CA ALA A 152 9.32 38.10 -13.31
C ALA A 152 10.09 36.76 -13.32
N ASN A 153 9.55 35.72 -12.67
CA ASN A 153 10.23 34.45 -12.45
C ASN A 153 9.49 33.25 -13.08
N ALA A 154 9.02 33.40 -14.31
CA ALA A 154 8.27 32.36 -15.02
C ALA A 154 9.05 31.02 -15.10
N ALA A 155 10.38 31.07 -15.24
CA ALA A 155 11.24 29.88 -15.26
C ALA A 155 11.14 29.07 -13.96
N ALA A 156 11.02 29.72 -12.80
CA ALA A 156 10.87 29.03 -11.52
C ALA A 156 9.50 28.32 -11.43
N GLY A 157 8.43 28.94 -11.95
CA GLY A 157 7.10 28.34 -12.03
C GLY A 157 7.11 27.07 -12.88
N TRP A 158 7.74 27.11 -14.06
CA TRP A 158 7.95 25.93 -14.90
C TRP A 158 8.86 24.88 -14.24
N GLY A 159 9.84 25.30 -13.45
CA GLY A 159 10.64 24.40 -12.62
C GLY A 159 9.79 23.61 -11.62
N CYS A 160 8.83 24.26 -10.96
CA CYS A 160 7.89 23.58 -10.08
C CYS A 160 7.00 22.58 -10.83
N VAL A 161 6.53 22.92 -12.03
CA VAL A 161 5.75 22.00 -12.88
C VAL A 161 6.59 20.78 -13.26
N ALA A 162 7.84 20.96 -13.66
CA ALA A 162 8.74 19.85 -13.98
C ALA A 162 8.98 18.93 -12.77
N MET A 163 9.14 19.50 -11.57
CA MET A 163 9.25 18.71 -10.34
C MET A 163 7.96 17.97 -9.98
N ALA A 164 6.78 18.55 -10.24
CA ALA A 164 5.51 17.85 -10.08
C ALA A 164 5.40 16.64 -11.02
N PHE A 165 5.89 16.76 -12.27
CA PHE A 165 5.96 15.64 -13.21
C PHE A 165 6.96 14.56 -12.78
N ILE A 166 8.12 14.95 -12.25
CA ILE A 166 9.08 13.99 -11.69
C ILE A 166 8.47 13.29 -10.47
N PHE A 167 7.77 14.01 -9.59
CA PHE A 167 7.07 13.44 -8.45
C PHE A 167 6.10 12.34 -8.88
N ILE A 168 5.21 12.62 -9.85
CA ILE A 168 4.20 11.62 -10.26
C ILE A 168 4.81 10.42 -10.95
N LEU A 169 5.89 10.61 -11.72
CA LEU A 169 6.64 9.50 -12.32
C LEU A 169 7.26 8.61 -11.22
N CYS A 170 7.97 9.22 -10.26
CA CYS A 170 8.57 8.50 -9.14
C CYS A 170 7.50 7.79 -8.29
N TYR A 171 6.40 8.46 -7.96
CA TYR A 171 5.29 7.90 -7.20
C TYR A 171 4.59 6.75 -7.94
N GLY A 172 4.37 6.92 -9.26
CA GLY A 172 3.73 5.92 -10.11
C GLY A 172 4.53 4.62 -10.23
N VAL A 173 5.87 4.71 -10.30
CA VAL A 173 6.75 3.52 -10.31
C VAL A 173 7.00 2.92 -8.92
N SER A 174 6.47 3.50 -7.85
CA SER A 174 6.75 3.09 -6.47
C SER A 174 5.49 2.93 -5.64
N TYR A 175 5.14 3.92 -4.81
CA TYR A 175 4.08 3.85 -3.81
C TYR A 175 2.71 3.54 -4.39
N SER A 176 2.43 3.91 -5.65
CA SER A 176 1.14 3.62 -6.28
C SER A 176 0.83 2.11 -6.30
N PRO A 177 1.61 1.25 -6.97
CA PRO A 177 1.40 -0.20 -6.95
C PRO A 177 1.82 -0.85 -5.62
N LEU A 178 2.88 -0.34 -4.97
CA LEU A 178 3.35 -0.93 -3.70
C LEU A 178 2.31 -0.84 -2.58
N GLY A 179 1.55 0.25 -2.52
CA GLY A 179 0.51 0.42 -1.50
C GLY A 179 -0.56 -0.66 -1.54
N TRP A 180 -0.84 -1.23 -2.72
CA TRP A 180 -1.87 -2.26 -2.89
C TRP A 180 -1.30 -3.68 -2.90
N ALA A 181 -0.08 -3.88 -3.39
CA ALA A 181 0.57 -5.19 -3.41
C ALA A 181 1.08 -5.60 -2.02
N LEU A 182 1.84 -4.71 -1.37
CA LEU A 182 2.61 -5.04 -0.17
C LEU A 182 1.76 -5.52 1.03
N PRO A 183 0.57 -4.94 1.33
CA PRO A 183 -0.26 -5.46 2.41
C PRO A 183 -0.61 -6.94 2.21
N SER A 184 -0.95 -7.34 0.98
CA SER A 184 -1.31 -8.73 0.68
C SER A 184 -0.13 -9.71 0.77
N GLU A 185 1.09 -9.23 0.48
CA GLU A 185 2.35 -10.01 0.55
C GLU A 185 2.85 -10.18 1.99
N VAL A 186 2.58 -9.21 2.86
CA VAL A 186 3.15 -9.16 4.21
C VAL A 186 2.30 -9.94 5.24
N PHE A 187 0.97 -9.94 5.11
CA PHE A 187 0.12 -10.62 6.09
C PHE A 187 0.04 -12.16 5.90
N PRO A 188 0.15 -12.94 7.00
CA PRO A 188 -0.09 -14.39 7.01
C PRO A 188 -1.50 -14.74 6.54
N SER A 189 -1.71 -15.95 6.03
CA SER A 189 -2.99 -16.32 5.42
C SER A 189 -4.16 -16.27 6.42
N ALA A 190 -3.94 -16.58 7.70
CA ALA A 190 -5.00 -16.51 8.72
C ALA A 190 -5.44 -15.08 9.05
N THR A 191 -4.54 -14.09 8.98
CA THR A 191 -4.83 -12.70 9.34
C THR A 191 -4.86 -11.75 8.14
N ARG A 192 -4.60 -12.24 6.92
CA ARG A 192 -4.52 -11.44 5.68
C ARG A 192 -5.75 -10.59 5.45
N SER A 193 -6.94 -11.18 5.53
CA SER A 193 -8.18 -10.44 5.28
C SER A 193 -8.33 -9.23 6.23
N LYS A 194 -8.11 -9.45 7.54
CA LYS A 194 -8.19 -8.39 8.56
C LYS A 194 -7.07 -7.36 8.44
N GLY A 195 -5.85 -7.81 8.17
CA GLY A 195 -4.69 -6.94 7.98
C GLY A 195 -4.82 -6.04 6.75
N VAL A 196 -5.28 -6.58 5.62
CA VAL A 196 -5.56 -5.80 4.40
C VAL A 196 -6.73 -4.84 4.63
N ALA A 197 -7.79 -5.27 5.33
CA ALA A 197 -8.90 -4.40 5.70
C ALA A 197 -8.45 -3.23 6.58
N LEU A 198 -7.62 -3.48 7.59
CA LEU A 198 -7.05 -2.44 8.44
C LEU A 198 -6.20 -1.45 7.63
N SER A 199 -5.30 -1.98 6.80
CA SER A 199 -4.42 -1.17 5.95
C SER A 199 -5.24 -0.28 4.99
N THR A 200 -6.31 -0.84 4.40
CA THR A 200 -7.25 -0.11 3.55
C THR A 200 -8.02 0.95 4.33
N ALA A 201 -8.46 0.66 5.55
CA ALA A 201 -9.08 1.65 6.42
C ALA A 201 -8.12 2.80 6.74
N THR A 202 -6.85 2.50 7.05
CA THR A 202 -5.80 3.51 7.22
C THR A 202 -5.65 4.37 5.97
N CYS A 203 -5.63 3.77 4.78
CA CYS A 203 -5.59 4.49 3.51
C CYS A 203 -6.71 5.52 3.42
N TRP A 204 -7.96 5.11 3.60
CA TRP A 204 -9.11 6.02 3.44
C TRP A 204 -9.17 7.10 4.52
N ILE A 205 -8.80 6.77 5.76
CA ILE A 205 -8.70 7.77 6.83
C ILE A 205 -7.61 8.81 6.50
N CYS A 206 -6.44 8.38 6.05
CA CYS A 206 -5.36 9.29 5.68
C CYS A 206 -5.72 10.11 4.43
N ASN A 207 -6.41 9.52 3.46
CA ASN A 207 -6.94 10.20 2.29
C ASN A 207 -7.86 11.34 2.72
N PHE A 208 -8.82 11.07 3.62
CA PHE A 208 -9.74 12.07 4.15
C PHE A 208 -8.99 13.20 4.87
N ILE A 209 -8.04 12.86 5.75
CA ILE A 209 -7.21 13.85 6.47
C ILE A 209 -6.50 14.76 5.46
N VAL A 210 -5.77 14.18 4.50
CA VAL A 210 -5.05 14.95 3.47
C VAL A 210 -6.01 15.82 2.67
N GLY A 211 -7.14 15.28 2.21
CA GLY A 211 -8.14 16.02 1.45
C GLY A 211 -8.69 17.25 2.16
N VAL A 212 -8.90 17.16 3.48
CA VAL A 212 -9.43 18.25 4.32
C VAL A 212 -8.34 19.28 4.68
N ILE A 213 -7.10 18.85 4.97
CA ILE A 213 -6.05 19.78 5.40
C ILE A 213 -5.36 20.51 4.25
N THR A 214 -5.35 19.94 3.03
CA THR A 214 -4.59 20.49 1.90
C THR A 214 -5.00 21.93 1.54
N PRO A 215 -6.30 22.25 1.34
CA PRO A 215 -6.67 23.60 0.93
C PRO A 215 -6.34 24.67 1.99
N PRO A 216 -6.70 24.49 3.29
CA PRO A 216 -6.30 25.43 4.33
C PRO A 216 -4.78 25.60 4.46
N MET A 217 -4.00 24.53 4.23
CA MET A 217 -2.55 24.63 4.24
C MET A 217 -2.02 25.47 3.07
N LEU A 218 -2.55 25.29 1.86
CA LEU A 218 -2.15 26.11 0.71
C LEU A 218 -2.44 27.60 0.94
N GLU A 219 -3.57 27.93 1.56
CA GLU A 219 -3.97 29.32 1.86
C GLU A 219 -3.14 29.93 3.00
N SER A 220 -2.89 29.19 4.08
CA SER A 220 -2.29 29.74 5.30
C SER A 220 -0.76 29.69 5.33
N ILE A 221 -0.16 28.57 4.91
CA ILE A 221 1.28 28.33 5.01
C ILE A 221 1.98 28.35 3.66
N GLY A 222 1.25 28.37 2.53
CA GLY A 222 1.80 28.52 1.18
C GLY A 222 2.92 27.52 0.88
N PHE A 223 4.18 27.99 0.86
CA PHE A 223 5.37 27.16 0.66
C PHE A 223 5.51 26.04 1.72
N GLY A 224 5.01 26.27 2.95
CA GLY A 224 5.01 25.29 4.03
C GLY A 224 4.25 24.01 3.71
N THR A 225 3.26 24.07 2.81
CA THR A 225 2.54 22.89 2.31
C THR A 225 3.47 21.93 1.56
N TYR A 226 4.35 22.48 0.72
CA TYR A 226 5.33 21.69 -0.03
C TYR A 226 6.39 21.10 0.90
N VAL A 227 6.81 21.86 1.92
CA VAL A 227 7.73 21.37 2.97
C VAL A 227 7.09 20.22 3.76
N PHE A 228 5.80 20.30 4.08
CA PHE A 228 5.07 19.26 4.79
C PHE A 228 5.08 17.94 4.02
N TYR A 229 4.69 17.94 2.74
CA TYR A 229 4.70 16.72 1.92
C TYR A 229 6.11 16.21 1.65
N GLY A 230 7.08 17.11 1.41
CA GLY A 230 8.49 16.74 1.25
C GLY A 230 9.06 16.06 2.49
N SER A 231 8.72 16.56 3.68
CA SER A 231 9.14 15.98 4.96
C SER A 231 8.54 14.59 5.15
N TRP A 232 7.25 14.41 4.86
CA TRP A 232 6.62 13.08 4.91
C TRP A 232 7.20 12.10 3.90
N CYS A 233 7.58 12.54 2.70
CA CYS A 233 8.29 11.70 1.74
C CYS A 233 9.68 11.29 2.23
N ALA A 234 10.42 12.20 2.89
CA ALA A 234 11.72 11.90 3.47
C ALA A 234 11.61 10.90 4.63
N ILE A 235 10.60 11.08 5.50
CA ILE A 235 10.28 10.12 6.56
C ILE A 235 9.88 8.77 5.96
N ALA A 236 9.11 8.77 4.86
CA ALA A 236 8.73 7.55 4.16
C ALA A 236 9.95 6.80 3.60
N ALA A 237 10.94 7.52 3.07
CA ALA A 237 12.20 6.92 2.61
C ALA A 237 13.01 6.30 3.77
N ALA A 238 13.13 7.02 4.89
CA ALA A 238 13.80 6.51 6.08
C ALA A 238 13.08 5.28 6.64
N TRP A 239 11.75 5.34 6.74
CA TRP A 239 10.90 4.22 7.15
C TRP A 239 11.06 3.02 6.21
N ALA A 240 11.06 3.23 4.89
CA ALA A 240 11.28 2.17 3.91
C ALA A 240 12.68 1.55 4.03
N TYR A 241 13.68 2.35 4.39
CA TYR A 241 15.03 1.85 4.63
C TYR A 241 15.13 0.99 5.89
N PHE A 242 14.53 1.41 7.02
CA PHE A 242 14.70 0.72 8.31
C PHE A 242 13.67 -0.36 8.60
N LEU A 243 12.40 -0.16 8.21
CA LEU A 243 11.27 -1.00 8.65
C LEU A 243 10.70 -1.88 7.54
N VAL A 244 10.89 -1.55 6.26
CA VAL A 244 10.37 -2.35 5.15
C VAL A 244 11.39 -3.41 4.75
N PRO A 245 11.10 -4.71 4.95
CA PRO A 245 11.96 -5.75 4.44
C PRO A 245 11.75 -5.99 2.94
N GLU A 246 12.70 -6.66 2.29
CA GLU A 246 12.53 -7.08 0.91
C GLU A 246 11.64 -8.32 0.81
N THR A 247 10.58 -8.24 -0.01
CA THR A 247 9.60 -9.32 -0.23
C THR A 247 9.81 -10.09 -1.53
N LYS A 248 10.71 -9.63 -2.40
CA LYS A 248 10.96 -10.24 -3.72
C LYS A 248 11.38 -11.70 -3.63
N GLY A 249 10.66 -12.54 -4.40
CA GLY A 249 11.01 -13.95 -4.61
C GLY A 249 10.82 -14.84 -3.38
N ARG A 250 10.13 -14.34 -2.35
CA ARG A 250 9.81 -15.08 -1.13
C ARG A 250 8.37 -15.56 -1.19
N SER A 251 8.15 -16.80 -0.81
CA SER A 251 6.79 -17.29 -0.61
C SER A 251 6.21 -16.68 0.67
N LEU A 252 4.89 -16.66 0.80
CA LEU A 252 4.19 -16.14 1.98
C LEU A 252 4.68 -16.80 3.28
N GLU A 253 5.14 -18.04 3.19
CA GLU A 253 5.61 -18.83 4.31
C GLU A 253 7.11 -18.62 4.62
N GLU A 254 7.86 -18.00 3.71
CA GLU A 254 9.23 -17.53 3.97
C GLU A 254 9.27 -16.13 4.59
N MET A 255 8.14 -15.40 4.54
CA MET A 255 8.00 -14.07 5.17
C MET A 255 8.23 -14.10 6.68
N ASP A 256 8.03 -15.26 7.30
CA ASP A 256 8.39 -15.57 8.69
C ASP A 256 9.86 -15.27 9.01
N GLN A 257 10.77 -15.78 8.18
CA GLN A 257 12.20 -15.58 8.34
C GLN A 257 12.59 -14.11 8.12
N VAL A 258 11.84 -13.42 7.26
CA VAL A 258 12.06 -12.02 6.92
C VAL A 258 11.64 -11.08 8.05
N PHE A 259 10.53 -11.38 8.73
CA PHE A 259 10.05 -10.58 9.87
C PHE A 259 10.58 -11.05 11.23
N GLY A 260 11.22 -12.23 11.26
CA GLY A 260 11.73 -12.87 12.48
C GLY A 260 10.61 -13.43 13.35
N ASP A 261 9.53 -13.90 12.74
CA ASP A 261 8.39 -14.54 13.40
C ASP A 261 8.20 -15.98 12.91
N ASN A 262 7.38 -16.76 13.62
CA ASN A 262 7.10 -18.17 13.28
C ASN A 262 5.64 -18.36 12.81
N SER A 263 4.98 -17.30 12.33
CA SER A 263 3.53 -17.30 12.12
C SER A 263 3.07 -18.20 10.95
N GLY A 264 3.79 -18.21 9.84
CA GLY A 264 3.64 -19.13 8.70
C GLY A 264 4.14 -20.56 8.96
N GLN A 265 5.14 -20.77 9.81
CA GLN A 265 5.56 -22.11 10.27
C GLN A 265 4.47 -22.74 11.12
N GLU A 266 3.90 -21.98 12.04
CA GLU A 266 2.76 -22.39 12.86
C GLU A 266 1.54 -22.71 11.98
N GLU A 267 1.24 -21.87 10.98
CA GLU A 267 0.22 -22.16 9.96
C GLU A 267 0.50 -23.46 9.20
N LYS A 268 1.75 -23.74 8.79
CA LYS A 268 2.14 -25.00 8.14
C LYS A 268 1.96 -26.21 9.05
N GLU A 269 2.34 -26.11 10.32
CA GLU A 269 2.15 -27.18 11.30
C GLU A 269 0.67 -27.47 11.54
N ILE A 270 -0.15 -26.41 11.60
CA ILE A 270 -1.60 -26.54 11.69
C ILE A 270 -2.15 -27.21 10.44
N LEU A 271 -1.75 -26.76 9.25
CA LEU A 271 -2.22 -27.31 7.98
C LEU A 271 -1.81 -28.79 7.81
N LYS A 272 -0.58 -29.15 8.19
CA LYS A 272 -0.12 -30.54 8.23
C LYS A 272 -0.89 -31.39 9.24
N ALA A 273 -1.15 -30.85 10.43
CA ALA A 273 -1.92 -31.55 11.46
C ALA A 273 -3.38 -31.76 11.02
N THR A 274 -4.02 -30.75 10.42
CA THR A 274 -5.37 -30.83 9.86
C THR A 274 -5.44 -31.82 8.69
N ALA A 275 -4.45 -31.80 7.79
CA ALA A 275 -4.37 -32.77 6.69
C ALA A 275 -4.11 -34.20 7.18
N ALA A 276 -3.28 -34.38 8.21
CA ALA A 276 -3.05 -35.68 8.85
C ALA A 276 -4.31 -36.17 9.56
N GLN A 277 -5.04 -35.29 10.26
CA GLN A 277 -6.33 -35.59 10.88
C GLN A 277 -7.39 -35.96 9.86
N ALA A 278 -7.47 -35.25 8.73
CA ALA A 278 -8.39 -35.58 7.64
C ALA A 278 -8.07 -36.95 7.02
N ARG A 279 -6.78 -37.30 6.88
CA ARG A 279 -6.34 -38.63 6.42
C ARG A 279 -6.62 -39.72 7.45
N SER A 280 -6.45 -39.47 8.74
CA SER A 280 -6.70 -40.45 9.80
C SER A 280 -8.20 -40.61 10.13
N ALA A 281 -9.01 -39.58 9.87
CA ALA A 281 -10.45 -39.58 10.14
C ALA A 281 -11.28 -40.32 9.07
N GLY A 282 -10.65 -40.84 8.00
CA GLY A 282 -11.23 -41.85 7.12
C GLY A 282 -12.69 -41.63 6.74
N ASN A 283 -13.00 -40.53 6.03
CA ASN A 283 -14.20 -40.50 5.21
C ASN A 283 -13.78 -40.88 3.78
N PRO A 284 -14.35 -41.95 3.18
CA PRO A 284 -13.90 -42.46 1.91
C PRO A 284 -14.29 -41.47 0.80
N ILE A 285 -13.31 -40.77 0.24
CA ILE A 285 -13.43 -40.25 -1.12
C ILE A 285 -13.22 -41.45 -2.05
N HIS A 286 -14.20 -42.35 -2.07
CA HIS A 286 -14.34 -43.37 -3.11
C HIS A 286 -15.51 -42.98 -4.00
N HIS A 287 -15.20 -42.84 -5.29
CA HIS A 287 -16.08 -42.94 -6.46
C HIS A 287 -17.58 -42.73 -6.23
N VAL A 288 -18.14 -41.66 -6.79
CA VAL A 288 -18.90 -41.67 -8.07
C VAL A 288 -18.85 -40.26 -8.64
#